data_AF-A0A2G6H987-F1
#
_entry.id   AF-A0A2G6H987-F1
#
_cell.length_a   1.000
_cell.length_b   1.000
_cell.length_c   1.000
_cell.angle_alpha   90.00
_cell.angle_beta   90.00
_cell.angle_gamma   90.00
#
_symmetry.space_group_name_H-M   'P 1'
#
loop_
_entity.id
_entity.type
_entity.pdbx_description
1 polymer ?
#
loop_
_entity_poly.entity_id
_entity_poly.type
_entity_poly.pdbx_seq_one_letter_code
_entity_poly.pdbx_strand_id
1 'polypeptide(L)'
;MEQLPHKSKLFTAEITGIFPEYSFPTNEHLVLKKEAQVMFVKNDSSPEKLYYNGKIGVITGFEKGAVKVRCEGDYADIEVYPEEWQNVKYSINNKTKAIEEEVVGQFKQYPLKLAWAITIHKSQGLTFERAIIDAESAFAHGQVYVALSRCKTLEGLVLKTELNKSGIICDNAVAGFVNYMGQHQPDEKELHQAQRNFEYQLLSELFDFSEIIRLVSRCDRLLQDNQSIIQGNLPDRMAKAINLAIPQIKQVAEKFLPHIHQYCFSENGITENNEAQERIGKACKYFIDKINDNLITVWHDYSFETDNQAIAKQVIKYMEELYEKIDIKITCLNASVEKFDSNTYMEARAKAMLKKVSFFTKAKAEVTVEHPVLMRRLRSWRNATADLGNVPIYYIASQQSLVEICNKLPYTAEQLKGIKGFGKKKIERYGEELIEIVMEYRQEKGLGLLNFSSEEEEQTNEQPKKAPQKKKPKTDTRKITLDLFKEGKSAEEIAEIRNYAVATIEGHFTHLVKQGDIVISELLEEEKIEKISEVLQKLDKDVSLTEAKSQLGETVSYAELRHVKASLLAKNNK
;
A
#
# COMPACT_ATOMS: atom_id res chain seq x y z
N MET A 1 57.73 4.44 16.75
CA MET A 1 57.67 2.97 17.02
C MET A 1 59.00 2.26 16.86
N GLU A 2 59.69 2.40 15.72
CA GLU A 2 60.98 1.71 15.47
C GLU A 2 62.08 2.13 16.47
N GLN A 3 62.08 3.41 16.86
CA GLN A 3 63.03 3.98 17.82
C GLN A 3 62.80 3.58 19.29
N LEU A 4 61.68 2.90 19.62
CA LEU A 4 61.42 2.45 20.99
C LEU A 4 62.18 1.14 21.28
N PRO A 5 62.91 1.03 22.41
CA PRO A 5 63.80 -0.09 22.71
C PRO A 5 63.06 -1.40 23.06
N HIS A 6 61.74 -1.33 23.24
CA HIS A 6 60.92 -2.48 23.64
C HIS A 6 60.46 -3.35 22.47
N LYS A 7 60.22 -4.65 22.73
CA LYS A 7 59.66 -5.59 21.76
C LYS A 7 58.24 -5.18 21.36
N SER A 8 57.94 -5.25 20.07
CA SER A 8 56.59 -5.02 19.55
C SER A 8 55.68 -6.21 19.82
N LYS A 9 54.40 -5.91 20.03
CA LYS A 9 53.31 -6.89 20.11
C LYS A 9 52.29 -6.55 19.02
N LEU A 10 51.92 -7.55 18.23
CA LEU A 10 50.91 -7.43 17.16
C LEU A 10 49.57 -7.92 17.68
N PHE A 11 48.52 -7.15 17.41
CA PHE A 11 47.13 -7.49 17.66
C PHE A 11 46.36 -7.46 16.34
N THR A 12 45.72 -8.56 15.98
CA THR A 12 44.95 -8.68 14.74
C THR A 12 43.47 -8.55 15.06
N ALA A 13 42.74 -7.75 14.29
CA ALA A 13 41.32 -7.54 14.48
C ALA A 13 40.51 -8.80 14.12
N GLU A 14 39.40 -9.03 14.81
CA GLU A 14 38.40 -10.02 14.47
C GLU A 14 37.31 -9.31 13.62
N ILE A 15 37.14 -9.73 12.37
CA ILE A 15 36.17 -9.13 11.44
C ILE A 15 35.18 -10.19 11.00
N THR A 16 33.89 -9.91 11.20
CA THR A 16 32.79 -10.81 10.81
C THR A 16 31.80 -10.07 9.91
N GLY A 17 31.20 -10.77 8.94
CA GLY A 17 30.26 -10.18 8.00
C GLY A 17 30.90 -9.16 7.04
N ILE A 18 30.13 -8.14 6.63
CA ILE A 18 30.52 -7.11 5.68
C ILE A 18 30.99 -5.87 6.44
N PHE A 19 32.31 -5.67 6.52
CA PHE A 19 32.91 -4.46 7.08
C PHE A 19 34.01 -3.93 6.13
N PRO A 20 33.78 -2.83 5.40
CA PRO A 20 34.75 -2.33 4.42
C PRO A 20 36.06 -1.81 5.07
N GLU A 21 37.20 -2.12 4.45
CA GLU A 21 38.54 -1.77 4.96
C GLU A 21 38.74 -0.26 5.17
N TYR A 22 38.25 0.56 4.25
CA TYR A 22 38.33 2.03 4.35
C TYR A 22 37.52 2.61 5.54
N SER A 23 36.63 1.82 6.12
CA SER A 23 35.80 2.20 7.27
C SER A 23 36.33 1.66 8.60
N PHE A 24 37.45 0.95 8.63
CA PHE A 24 37.99 0.41 9.88
C PHE A 24 38.25 1.52 10.91
N PRO A 25 37.74 1.37 12.15
CA PRO A 25 37.84 2.40 13.19
C PRO A 25 39.28 2.52 13.73
N THR A 26 40.04 1.43 13.68
CA THR A 26 41.49 1.39 13.97
C THR A 26 42.19 0.41 13.03
N ASN A 27 43.50 0.29 13.15
CA ASN A 27 44.29 -0.59 12.31
C ASN A 27 43.88 -2.06 12.53
N GLU A 28 43.67 -2.79 11.44
CA GLU A 28 43.43 -4.24 11.48
C GLU A 28 44.60 -4.97 12.16
N HIS A 29 45.82 -4.64 11.74
CA HIS A 29 47.06 -5.10 12.34
C HIS A 29 47.64 -4.01 13.25
N LEU A 30 47.22 -3.99 14.51
CA LEU A 30 47.64 -3.00 15.49
C LEU A 30 48.95 -3.45 16.16
N VAL A 31 50.05 -2.75 15.84
CA VAL A 31 51.37 -2.99 16.44
C VAL A 31 51.60 -2.00 17.58
N LEU A 32 51.82 -2.50 18.80
CA LEU A 32 52.05 -1.71 20.01
C LEU A 32 53.36 -2.09 20.69
N LYS A 33 53.93 -1.15 21.46
CA LYS A 33 55.13 -1.31 22.28
C LYS A 33 54.89 -0.65 23.63
N LYS A 34 55.58 -1.11 24.67
CA LYS A 34 55.68 -0.33 25.92
C LYS A 34 56.27 1.05 25.60
N GLU A 35 55.78 2.07 26.29
CA GLU A 35 56.08 3.50 26.06
C GLU A 35 55.54 4.09 24.76
N ALA A 36 54.75 3.33 23.99
CA ALA A 36 54.07 3.90 22.84
C ALA A 36 52.96 4.86 23.27
N GLN A 37 52.92 6.04 22.64
CA GLN A 37 51.82 6.99 22.81
C GLN A 37 50.64 6.55 21.95
N VAL A 38 49.48 6.39 22.58
CA VAL A 38 48.24 5.93 21.97
C VAL A 38 47.08 6.85 22.31
N MET A 39 46.07 6.80 21.46
CA MET A 39 44.81 7.53 21.62
C MET A 39 43.66 6.53 21.56
N PHE A 40 42.67 6.75 22.43
CA PHE A 40 41.44 5.97 22.43
C PHE A 40 40.57 6.37 21.24
N VAL A 41 40.01 5.39 20.51
CA VAL A 41 39.15 5.62 19.33
C VAL A 41 37.68 5.25 19.56
N LYS A 42 37.33 4.92 20.82
CA LYS A 42 35.97 4.62 21.27
C LYS A 42 35.79 5.18 22.66
N ASN A 43 34.56 5.55 23.01
CA ASN A 43 34.20 5.79 24.40
C ASN A 43 34.14 4.45 25.13
N ASP A 44 34.59 4.42 26.38
CA ASP A 44 34.54 3.21 27.19
C ASP A 44 33.10 2.71 27.31
N SER A 45 32.85 1.46 26.91
CA SER A 45 31.52 0.85 26.98
C SER A 45 31.15 0.46 28.42
N SER A 46 32.14 0.33 29.32
CA SER A 46 31.93 -0.03 30.72
C SER A 46 31.10 1.01 31.48
N PRO A 47 30.46 0.62 32.62
CA PRO A 47 29.82 1.57 33.53
C PRO A 47 30.78 2.62 34.11
N GLU A 48 32.07 2.29 34.26
CA GLU A 48 33.07 3.12 34.91
C GLU A 48 33.56 4.30 34.04
N LYS A 49 33.35 4.24 32.72
CA LYS A 49 33.66 5.32 31.76
C LYS A 49 35.08 5.89 31.91
N LEU A 50 36.08 5.01 32.00
CA LEU A 50 37.46 5.37 32.34
C LEU A 50 38.19 6.16 31.23
N TYR A 51 37.73 6.03 29.98
CA TYR A 51 38.28 6.73 28.83
C TYR A 51 37.19 7.17 27.83
N TYR A 52 37.52 8.17 27.03
CA TYR A 52 36.68 8.72 25.96
C TYR A 52 37.46 8.79 24.65
N ASN A 53 36.75 8.82 23.52
CA ASN A 53 37.33 8.94 22.19
C ASN A 53 38.16 10.23 22.10
N GLY A 54 39.46 10.09 21.81
CA GLY A 54 40.43 11.18 21.78
C GLY A 54 41.33 11.30 23.02
N LYS A 55 41.04 10.59 24.13
CA LYS A 55 41.93 10.57 25.30
C LYS A 55 43.29 9.99 24.90
N ILE A 56 44.38 10.62 25.31
CA ILE A 56 45.75 10.19 25.00
C ILE A 56 46.39 9.58 26.24
N GLY A 57 47.14 8.50 26.05
CA GLY A 57 47.92 7.87 27.10
C GLY A 57 49.16 7.17 26.56
N VAL A 58 49.94 6.63 27.48
CA VAL A 58 51.17 5.89 27.19
C VAL A 58 51.01 4.45 27.65
N ILE A 59 51.41 3.50 26.81
CA ILE A 59 51.36 2.07 27.15
C ILE A 59 52.39 1.76 28.23
N THR A 60 51.93 1.28 29.39
CA THR A 60 52.81 0.88 30.51
C THR A 60 53.13 -0.61 30.50
N GLY A 61 52.28 -1.44 29.89
CA GLY A 61 52.49 -2.88 29.81
C GLY A 61 51.38 -3.66 29.12
N PHE A 62 51.55 -4.99 29.08
CA PHE A 62 50.59 -5.95 28.54
C PHE A 62 50.44 -7.09 29.54
N GLU A 63 49.25 -7.33 30.06
CA GLU A 63 49.02 -8.33 31.11
C GLU A 63 47.64 -8.98 30.93
N LYS A 64 47.54 -10.31 31.09
CA LYS A 64 46.27 -11.07 31.08
C LYS A 64 45.31 -10.77 29.90
N GLY A 65 45.86 -10.42 28.73
CA GLY A 65 45.04 -10.08 27.55
C GLY A 65 44.51 -8.64 27.55
N ALA A 66 45.00 -7.77 28.43
CA ALA A 66 44.76 -6.33 28.43
C ALA A 66 46.00 -5.55 27.98
N VAL A 67 45.77 -4.38 27.39
CA VAL A 67 46.79 -3.34 27.19
C VAL A 67 46.66 -2.33 28.32
N LYS A 68 47.71 -2.13 29.12
CA LYS A 68 47.71 -1.13 30.20
C LYS A 68 48.12 0.24 29.66
N VAL A 69 47.25 1.22 29.83
CA VAL A 69 47.46 2.59 29.34
C VAL A 69 47.36 3.57 30.50
N ARG A 70 48.38 4.41 30.68
CA ARG A 70 48.37 5.51 31.65
C ARG A 70 48.09 6.82 30.94
N CYS A 71 47.01 7.49 31.30
CA CYS A 71 46.72 8.82 30.77
C CYS A 71 47.23 9.91 31.72
N GLU A 72 47.44 11.10 31.19
CA GLU A 72 47.81 12.26 31.99
C GLU A 72 46.70 12.59 32.99
N GLY A 73 47.05 12.73 34.28
CA GLY A 73 46.10 13.00 35.37
C GLY A 73 45.47 11.75 36.02
N ASP A 74 45.64 10.56 35.44
CA ASP A 74 45.13 9.32 36.05
C ASP A 74 46.11 8.78 37.11
N TYR A 75 45.59 8.35 38.27
CA TYR A 75 46.40 7.78 39.36
C TYR A 75 46.80 6.31 39.13
N ALA A 76 46.12 5.61 38.22
CA ALA A 76 46.30 4.19 37.94
C ALA A 76 46.27 3.90 36.44
N ASP A 77 46.80 2.74 36.06
CA ASP A 77 46.73 2.28 34.68
C ASP A 77 45.31 1.81 34.34
N ILE A 78 44.82 2.22 33.17
CA ILE A 78 43.57 1.72 32.60
C ILE A 78 43.87 0.39 31.90
N GLU A 79 43.14 -0.66 32.27
CA GLU A 79 43.17 -1.94 31.56
C GLU A 79 42.23 -1.90 30.35
N VAL A 80 42.81 -1.92 29.15
CA VAL A 80 42.06 -1.81 27.89
C VAL A 80 41.91 -3.18 27.26
N TYR A 81 40.67 -3.57 26.97
CA TYR A 81 40.30 -4.82 26.31
C TYR A 81 39.77 -4.56 24.88
N PRO A 82 39.69 -5.59 24.02
CA PRO A 82 39.07 -5.45 22.70
C PRO A 82 37.60 -5.01 22.79
N GLU A 83 37.24 -4.04 21.96
CA GLU A 83 35.90 -3.48 21.83
C GLU A 83 35.32 -3.83 20.45
N GLU A 84 33.99 -3.87 20.34
CA GLU A 84 33.29 -4.18 19.07
C GLU A 84 32.70 -2.91 18.44
N TRP A 85 32.82 -2.78 17.12
CA TRP A 85 32.10 -1.81 16.29
C TRP A 85 31.21 -2.55 15.31
N GLN A 86 30.01 -2.02 15.09
CA GLN A 86 29.02 -2.61 14.21
C GLN A 86 28.87 -1.78 12.95
N ASN A 87 28.82 -2.46 11.79
CA ASN A 87 28.41 -1.86 10.53
C ASN A 87 26.92 -2.11 10.35
N VAL A 88 26.12 -1.05 10.38
CA VAL A 88 24.66 -1.10 10.34
C VAL A 88 24.15 -0.57 9.02
N LYS A 89 23.29 -1.34 8.36
CA LYS A 89 22.55 -0.91 7.19
C LYS A 89 21.12 -0.54 7.58
N TYR A 90 20.72 0.65 7.19
CA TYR A 90 19.37 1.14 7.40
C TYR A 90 18.47 0.74 6.23
N SER A 91 17.31 0.18 6.53
CA SER A 91 16.27 -0.11 5.54
C SER A 91 14.92 0.40 6.02
N ILE A 92 14.04 0.79 5.09
CA ILE A 92 12.68 1.16 5.44
C ILE A 92 11.83 -0.10 5.40
N ASN A 93 11.24 -0.47 6.54
CA ASN A 93 10.28 -1.57 6.56
C ASN A 93 9.05 -1.16 5.74
N ASN A 94 8.81 -1.85 4.63
CA ASN A 94 7.69 -1.55 3.72
C ASN A 94 6.32 -1.65 4.39
N LYS A 95 6.20 -2.43 5.47
CA LYS A 95 4.99 -2.52 6.28
C LYS A 95 4.92 -1.39 7.29
N THR A 96 5.87 -1.25 8.21
CA THR A 96 5.73 -0.31 9.34
C THR A 96 6.11 1.13 8.99
N LYS A 97 6.78 1.35 7.85
CA LYS A 97 7.43 2.62 7.47
C LYS A 97 8.47 3.12 8.48
N ALA A 98 8.80 2.30 9.48
CA ALA A 98 9.89 2.56 10.40
C ALA A 98 11.23 2.25 9.72
N ILE A 99 12.25 2.94 10.19
CA ILE A 99 13.64 2.65 9.86
C ILE A 99 14.04 1.42 10.69
N GLU A 100 14.48 0.36 10.02
CA GLU A 100 15.04 -0.84 10.64
C GLU A 100 16.55 -0.85 10.45
N GLU A 101 17.24 -1.24 11.53
CA GLU A 101 18.70 -1.40 11.58
C GLU A 101 19.05 -2.87 11.43
N GLU A 102 19.86 -3.19 10.42
CA GLU A 102 20.42 -4.53 10.22
C GLU A 102 21.94 -4.48 10.40
N VAL A 103 22.47 -5.22 11.38
CA VAL A 103 23.92 -5.36 11.56
C VAL A 103 24.45 -6.29 10.48
N VAL A 104 25.17 -5.73 9.51
CA VAL A 104 25.72 -6.48 8.36
C VAL A 104 27.15 -6.95 8.58
N GLY A 105 27.85 -6.41 9.58
CA GLY A 105 29.20 -6.84 9.94
C GLY A 105 29.68 -6.26 11.28
N GLN A 106 30.72 -6.86 11.84
CA GLN A 106 31.35 -6.44 13.09
C GLN A 106 32.87 -6.38 12.92
N PHE A 107 33.48 -5.41 13.59
CA PHE A 107 34.93 -5.27 13.71
C PHE A 107 35.27 -5.24 15.18
N LYS A 108 36.16 -6.11 15.65
CA LYS A 108 36.55 -6.18 17.06
C LYS A 108 38.06 -6.10 17.23
N GLN A 109 38.51 -5.12 18.02
CA GLN A 109 39.92 -4.79 18.21
C GLN A 109 40.09 -3.92 19.47
N TYR A 110 41.31 -3.78 20.00
CA TYR A 110 41.57 -2.77 21.03
C TYR A 110 41.22 -1.37 20.52
N PRO A 111 40.50 -0.54 21.29
CA PRO A 111 40.10 0.82 20.90
C PRO A 111 41.26 1.81 20.99
N LEU A 112 42.42 1.46 20.44
CA LEU A 112 43.65 2.23 20.49
C LEU A 112 44.21 2.47 19.09
N LYS A 113 44.81 3.64 18.89
CA LYS A 113 45.62 3.98 17.71
C LYS A 113 46.88 4.71 18.14
N LEU A 114 47.97 4.57 17.39
CA LEU A 114 49.19 5.35 17.66
C LEU A 114 48.90 6.85 17.51
N ALA A 115 49.41 7.65 18.45
CA ALA A 115 49.00 9.05 18.63
C ALA A 115 50.15 10.06 18.65
N TRP A 116 51.32 9.72 18.07
CA TRP A 116 52.38 10.71 17.85
C TRP A 116 52.04 11.72 16.77
N ALA A 117 51.21 11.32 15.81
CA ALA A 117 50.72 12.18 14.74
C ALA A 117 49.24 11.86 14.49
N ILE A 118 48.44 12.89 14.31
CA ILE A 118 47.03 12.82 13.98
C ILE A 118 46.76 13.76 12.81
N THR A 119 45.84 13.38 11.94
CA THR A 119 45.41 14.28 10.86
C THR A 119 44.57 15.41 11.44
N ILE A 120 44.61 16.59 10.81
CA ILE A 120 43.83 17.76 11.24
C ILE A 120 42.33 17.41 11.37
N HIS A 121 41.77 16.68 10.40
CA HIS A 121 40.38 16.22 10.45
C HIS A 121 40.06 15.35 11.68
N LYS A 122 40.97 14.45 12.08
CA LYS A 122 40.76 13.59 13.26
C LYS A 122 41.02 14.31 14.58
N SER A 123 41.65 15.48 14.55
CA SER A 123 41.82 16.35 15.72
C SER A 123 40.61 17.23 16.04
N GLN A 124 39.61 17.30 15.16
CA GLN A 124 38.45 18.18 15.33
C GLN A 124 37.70 17.86 16.63
N GLY A 125 37.49 18.88 17.46
CA GLY A 125 36.86 18.73 18.78
C GLY A 125 37.83 18.34 19.91
N LEU A 126 39.08 18.02 19.60
CA LEU A 126 40.12 17.76 20.60
C LEU A 126 40.84 19.05 21.00
N THR A 127 41.39 19.07 22.21
CA THR A 127 42.18 20.18 22.73
C THR A 127 43.51 19.65 23.28
N PHE A 128 44.62 20.26 22.89
CA PHE A 128 45.97 19.88 23.27
C PHE A 128 46.66 21.01 24.04
N GLU A 129 47.50 20.63 25.01
CA GLU A 129 48.40 21.56 25.70
C GLU A 129 49.54 22.02 24.79
N ARG A 130 50.12 21.07 24.04
CA ARG A 130 51.20 21.32 23.08
C ARG A 130 50.97 20.54 21.80
N ALA A 131 51.14 21.18 20.65
CA ALA A 131 51.08 20.49 19.37
C ALA A 131 52.09 21.06 18.38
N ILE A 132 52.66 20.17 17.59
CA ILE A 132 53.42 20.53 16.40
C ILE A 132 52.48 20.39 15.20
N ILE A 133 52.22 21.50 14.52
CA ILE A 133 51.28 21.57 13.40
C ILE A 133 52.08 21.64 12.10
N ASP A 134 51.77 20.71 11.21
CA ASP A 134 52.24 20.71 9.83
C ASP A 134 51.01 20.90 8.92
N ALA A 135 50.86 22.11 8.38
CA ALA A 135 49.68 22.53 7.62
C ALA A 135 50.02 23.04 6.22
N GLU A 136 51.23 22.77 5.72
CA GLU A 136 51.68 23.19 4.38
C GLU A 136 50.74 22.69 3.27
N SER A 137 50.28 21.44 3.38
CA SER A 137 49.38 20.80 2.41
C SER A 137 47.89 20.99 2.73
N ALA A 138 47.51 21.99 3.52
CA ALA A 138 46.10 22.26 3.79
C ALA A 138 45.38 22.69 2.50
N PHE A 139 44.29 21.99 2.16
CA PHE A 139 43.55 22.19 0.90
C PHE A 139 42.06 22.44 1.13
N ALA A 140 41.55 22.20 2.35
CA ALA A 140 40.15 22.38 2.69
C ALA A 140 39.90 23.70 3.43
N HIS A 141 38.71 24.27 3.21
CA HIS A 141 38.24 25.48 3.88
C HIS A 141 38.26 25.30 5.41
N GLY A 142 38.86 26.25 6.13
CA GLY A 142 38.95 26.24 7.59
C GLY A 142 39.89 25.20 8.19
N GLN A 143 40.58 24.38 7.40
CA GLN A 143 41.45 23.30 7.91
C GLN A 143 42.61 23.85 8.77
N VAL A 144 43.28 24.90 8.31
CA VAL A 144 44.35 25.57 9.09
C VAL A 144 43.79 26.15 10.39
N TYR A 145 42.63 26.80 10.33
CA TYR A 145 41.96 27.33 11.52
C TYR A 145 41.61 26.23 12.53
N VAL A 146 41.11 25.08 12.05
CA VAL A 146 40.84 23.91 12.91
C VAL A 146 42.13 23.46 13.59
N ALA A 147 43.24 23.32 12.86
CA ALA A 147 44.52 22.91 13.43
C ALA A 147 45.01 23.89 14.51
N LEU A 148 45.01 25.19 14.20
CA LEU A 148 45.46 26.23 15.13
C LEU A 148 44.60 26.29 16.40
N SER A 149 43.29 26.13 16.26
CA SER A 149 42.35 26.14 17.40
C SER A 149 42.41 24.88 18.29
N ARG A 150 43.23 23.87 17.96
CA ARG A 150 43.40 22.70 18.83
C ARG A 150 44.31 22.98 20.02
N CYS A 151 45.20 23.97 19.95
CA CYS A 151 46.06 24.34 21.07
C CYS A 151 45.38 25.34 22.00
N LYS A 152 45.54 25.17 23.31
CA LYS A 152 45.00 26.11 24.31
C LYS A 152 45.69 27.47 24.30
N THR A 153 46.99 27.47 24.04
CA THR A 153 47.82 28.69 24.08
C THR A 153 48.74 28.76 22.87
N LEU A 154 49.21 29.97 22.57
CA LEU A 154 50.14 30.20 21.46
C LEU A 154 51.52 29.60 21.75
N GLU A 155 51.96 29.61 23.02
CA GLU A 155 53.23 29.03 23.46
C GLU A 155 53.27 27.52 23.32
N GLY A 156 52.11 26.85 23.40
CA GLY A 156 51.98 25.42 23.17
C GLY A 156 52.00 25.02 21.69
N LEU A 157 51.91 26.00 20.79
CA LEU A 157 51.78 25.77 19.35
C LEU A 157 53.13 25.95 18.66
N VAL A 158 53.57 24.92 17.93
CA VAL A 158 54.76 24.97 17.09
C VAL A 158 54.38 24.68 15.66
N LEU A 159 54.68 25.59 14.74
CA LEU A 159 54.51 25.35 13.30
C LEU A 159 55.77 24.68 12.76
N LYS A 160 55.63 23.51 12.15
CA LYS A 160 56.75 22.80 11.50
C LYS A 160 57.19 23.50 10.22
N THR A 161 56.24 24.13 9.53
CA THR A 161 56.41 24.85 8.27
C THR A 161 55.73 26.21 8.37
N GLU A 162 56.24 27.21 7.67
CA GLU A 162 55.62 28.54 7.64
C GLU A 162 54.26 28.50 6.93
N LEU A 163 53.26 29.17 7.50
CA LEU A 163 51.92 29.21 6.90
C LEU A 163 51.89 30.21 5.75
N ASN A 164 51.68 29.71 4.53
CA ASN A 164 51.44 30.57 3.39
C ASN A 164 50.00 31.12 3.42
N LYS A 165 49.80 32.38 3.01
CA LYS A 165 48.47 33.00 2.87
C LYS A 165 47.55 32.20 1.96
N SER A 166 48.09 31.52 0.95
CA SER A 166 47.33 30.64 0.06
C SER A 166 46.77 29.40 0.76
N GLY A 167 47.37 28.96 1.87
CA GLY A 167 46.89 27.84 2.67
C GLY A 167 45.76 28.21 3.65
N ILE A 168 45.53 29.50 3.89
CA ILE A 168 44.43 29.98 4.75
C ILE A 168 43.19 30.16 3.88
N ILE A 169 42.49 29.05 3.65
CA ILE A 169 41.31 29.01 2.80
C ILE A 169 40.07 29.28 3.66
N CYS A 170 39.40 30.40 3.43
CA CYS A 170 38.12 30.76 4.08
C CYS A 170 36.99 30.68 3.06
N ASP A 171 35.85 30.13 3.47
CA ASP A 171 34.65 30.09 2.62
C ASP A 171 33.95 31.45 2.66
N ASN A 172 33.82 32.09 1.49
CA ASN A 172 33.19 33.42 1.37
C ASN A 172 31.71 33.41 1.77
N ALA A 173 30.99 32.29 1.59
CA ALA A 173 29.61 32.16 2.04
C ALA A 173 29.53 32.14 3.57
N VAL A 174 30.46 31.43 4.22
CA VAL A 174 30.55 31.41 5.69
C VAL A 174 30.94 32.78 6.23
N ALA A 175 31.95 33.43 5.63
CA ALA A 175 32.35 34.79 6.02
C ALA A 175 31.22 35.81 5.82
N GLY A 176 30.50 35.72 4.70
CA GLY A 176 29.33 36.55 4.43
C GLY A 176 28.21 36.34 5.44
N PHE A 177 27.90 35.08 5.78
CA PHE A 177 26.91 34.74 6.79
C PHE A 177 27.31 35.26 8.18
N VAL A 178 28.55 35.05 8.61
CA VAL A 178 29.03 35.52 9.93
C VAL A 178 28.97 37.04 10.02
N ASN A 179 29.38 37.76 8.97
CA ASN A 179 29.28 39.22 8.92
C ASN A 179 27.83 39.69 8.94
N TYR A 180 26.94 39.04 8.18
CA TYR A 180 25.52 39.36 8.15
C TYR A 180 24.88 39.16 9.53
N MET A 181 25.07 37.99 10.15
CA MET A 181 24.53 37.67 11.47
C MET A 181 25.13 38.55 12.58
N GLY A 182 26.38 38.96 12.45
CA GLY A 182 27.01 39.91 13.38
C GLY A 182 26.35 41.30 13.33
N GLN A 183 25.82 41.70 12.18
CA GLN A 183 25.13 42.98 11.97
C GLN A 183 23.61 42.90 12.18
N HIS A 184 23.02 41.72 12.01
CA HIS A 184 21.59 41.44 12.12
C HIS A 184 21.35 40.38 13.18
N GLN A 185 21.77 40.68 14.42
CA GLN A 185 21.45 39.79 15.54
C GLN A 185 19.94 39.80 15.76
N PRO A 186 19.27 38.63 15.74
CA PRO A 186 17.84 38.58 15.97
C PRO A 186 17.51 39.19 17.32
N ASP A 187 16.61 40.17 17.33
CA ASP A 187 16.13 40.76 18.55
C ASP A 187 14.92 39.99 19.11
N GLU A 188 14.51 40.33 20.33
CA GLU A 188 13.37 39.68 20.96
C GLU A 188 12.08 39.88 20.16
N LYS A 189 11.95 41.02 19.45
CA LYS A 189 10.76 41.34 18.65
C LYS A 189 10.67 40.44 17.41
N GLU A 190 11.78 40.18 16.75
CA GLU A 190 11.88 39.25 15.62
C GLU A 190 11.53 37.82 16.06
N LEU A 191 11.99 37.40 17.24
CA LEU A 191 11.62 36.11 17.81
C LEU A 191 10.11 36.01 18.07
N HIS A 192 9.54 36.98 18.77
CA HIS A 192 8.10 37.03 19.04
C HIS A 192 7.28 37.06 17.75
N GLN A 193 7.75 37.79 16.72
CA GLN A 193 7.10 37.83 15.42
C GLN A 193 7.18 36.50 14.67
N ALA A 194 8.33 35.82 14.71
CA ALA A 194 8.50 34.51 14.12
C ALA A 194 7.62 33.46 14.81
N GLN A 195 7.50 33.50 16.14
CA GLN A 195 6.59 32.65 16.90
C GLN A 195 5.13 32.87 16.48
N ARG A 196 4.67 34.13 16.41
CA ARG A 196 3.30 34.45 15.95
C ARG A 196 3.04 33.97 14.52
N ASN A 197 4.01 34.15 13.61
CA ASN A 197 3.90 33.68 12.23
C ASN A 197 3.78 32.15 12.18
N PHE A 198 4.55 31.45 13.01
CA PHE A 198 4.52 30.00 13.10
C PHE A 198 3.18 29.49 13.64
N GLU A 199 2.67 30.07 14.73
CA GLU A 199 1.34 29.76 15.28
C GLU A 199 0.24 30.00 14.24
N TYR A 200 0.30 31.14 13.53
CA TYR A 200 -0.63 31.46 12.45
C TYR A 200 -0.59 30.41 11.33
N GLN A 201 0.60 29.96 10.93
CA GLN A 201 0.75 28.91 9.93
C GLN A 201 0.10 27.60 10.41
N LEU A 202 0.36 27.17 11.65
CA LEU A 202 -0.20 25.93 12.20
C LEU A 202 -1.73 25.97 12.27
N LEU A 203 -2.30 27.08 12.72
CA LEU A 203 -3.76 27.24 12.80
C LEU A 203 -4.40 27.36 11.42
N SER A 204 -3.75 28.09 10.50
CA SER A 204 -4.22 28.16 9.12
C SER A 204 -4.26 26.79 8.47
N GLU A 205 -3.24 25.95 8.72
CA GLU A 205 -3.21 24.55 8.27
C GLU A 205 -4.29 23.71 8.97
N LEU A 206 -4.52 23.90 10.27
CA LEU A 206 -5.54 23.18 11.03
C LEU A 206 -6.94 23.42 10.45
N PHE A 207 -7.28 24.67 10.14
CA PHE A 207 -8.59 25.05 9.59
C PHE A 207 -8.66 25.07 8.06
N ASP A 208 -7.58 24.69 7.36
CA ASP A 208 -7.62 24.43 5.92
C ASP A 208 -8.16 23.03 5.62
N PHE A 209 -9.24 22.98 4.82
CA PHE A 209 -9.90 21.75 4.37
C PHE A 209 -9.72 21.51 2.87
N SER A 210 -8.90 22.31 2.18
CA SER A 210 -8.74 22.26 0.72
C SER A 210 -8.30 20.88 0.22
N GLU A 211 -7.39 20.21 0.92
CA GLU A 211 -6.93 18.87 0.54
C GLU A 211 -8.04 17.81 0.65
N ILE A 212 -8.80 17.83 1.75
CA ILE A 212 -9.95 16.94 1.98
C ILE A 212 -11.02 17.18 0.91
N ILE A 213 -11.36 18.45 0.64
CA ILE A 213 -12.32 18.83 -0.39
C ILE A 213 -11.88 18.30 -1.76
N ARG A 214 -10.60 18.48 -2.13
CA ARG A 214 -10.04 17.98 -3.38
C ARG A 214 -10.17 16.46 -3.50
N LEU A 215 -9.87 15.72 -2.43
CA LEU A 215 -9.96 14.26 -2.41
C LEU A 215 -11.42 13.78 -2.52
N VAL A 216 -12.35 14.41 -1.81
CA VAL A 216 -13.79 14.12 -1.93
C VAL A 216 -14.26 14.37 -3.37
N SER A 217 -13.98 15.54 -3.94
CA SER A 217 -14.36 15.89 -5.32
C SER A 217 -13.74 14.96 -6.35
N ARG A 218 -12.51 14.49 -6.12
CA ARG A 218 -11.83 13.52 -6.99
C ARG A 218 -12.51 12.16 -6.93
N CYS A 219 -12.91 11.70 -5.74
CA CYS A 219 -13.62 10.44 -5.57
C CYS A 219 -15.01 10.52 -6.22
N ASP A 220 -15.77 11.58 -5.95
CA ASP A 220 -17.09 11.81 -6.56
C ASP A 220 -17.03 11.85 -8.09
N ARG A 221 -16.08 12.58 -8.68
CA ARG A 221 -15.91 12.61 -10.14
C ARG A 221 -15.67 11.21 -10.71
N LEU A 222 -14.81 10.42 -10.07
CA LEU A 222 -14.58 9.03 -10.49
C LEU A 222 -15.87 8.19 -10.43
N LEU A 223 -16.69 8.39 -9.39
CA LEU A 223 -17.97 7.69 -9.23
C LEU A 223 -18.98 8.12 -10.31
N GLN A 224 -19.07 9.42 -10.60
CA GLN A 224 -19.99 9.99 -11.60
C GLN A 224 -19.62 9.58 -13.02
N ASP A 225 -18.33 9.67 -13.39
CA ASP A 225 -17.81 9.26 -14.71
C ASP A 225 -18.10 7.77 -14.99
N ASN A 226 -18.32 6.97 -13.94
CA ASN A 226 -18.52 5.52 -14.00
C ASN A 226 -19.86 5.07 -13.40
N GLN A 227 -20.86 5.96 -13.34
CA GLN A 227 -22.14 5.68 -12.68
C GLN A 227 -22.90 4.47 -13.28
N SER A 228 -22.64 4.12 -14.54
CA SER A 228 -23.27 2.97 -15.21
C SER A 228 -22.77 1.60 -14.73
N ILE A 229 -21.56 1.54 -14.18
CA ILE A 229 -20.88 0.31 -13.75
C ILE A 229 -20.62 0.25 -12.25
N ILE A 230 -20.94 1.32 -11.51
CA ILE A 230 -20.82 1.39 -10.06
C ILE A 230 -22.23 1.36 -9.45
N GLN A 231 -22.44 0.41 -8.54
CA GLN A 231 -23.68 0.26 -7.76
C GLN A 231 -23.37 0.35 -6.27
N GLY A 232 -24.38 0.52 -5.42
CA GLY A 232 -24.24 0.66 -3.97
C GLY A 232 -24.51 2.08 -3.50
N ASN A 233 -24.31 2.34 -2.22
CA ASN A 233 -24.68 3.60 -1.58
C ASN A 233 -23.57 4.67 -1.60
N LEU A 234 -22.35 4.33 -2.04
CA LEU A 234 -21.21 5.25 -2.02
C LEU A 234 -21.41 6.50 -2.90
N PRO A 235 -21.96 6.42 -4.13
CA PRO A 235 -22.21 7.62 -4.95
C PRO A 235 -23.14 8.62 -4.26
N ASP A 236 -24.27 8.15 -3.72
CA ASP A 236 -25.25 9.03 -3.04
C ASP A 236 -24.65 9.65 -1.78
N ARG A 237 -23.85 8.89 -1.02
CA ARG A 237 -23.14 9.40 0.16
C ARG A 237 -22.11 10.46 -0.22
N MET A 238 -21.36 10.24 -1.30
CA MET A 238 -20.36 11.21 -1.78
C MET A 238 -21.03 12.50 -2.28
N ALA A 239 -22.14 12.37 -3.02
CA ALA A 239 -22.94 13.51 -3.44
C ALA A 239 -23.50 14.30 -2.26
N LYS A 240 -23.98 13.62 -1.20
CA LYS A 240 -24.41 14.28 0.04
C LYS A 240 -23.25 15.05 0.71
N ALA A 241 -22.05 14.47 0.74
CA ALA A 241 -20.87 15.13 1.29
C ALA A 241 -20.54 16.43 0.52
N ILE A 242 -20.59 16.40 -0.81
CA ILE A 242 -20.29 17.55 -1.67
C ILE A 242 -21.37 18.62 -1.62
N ASN A 243 -22.64 18.24 -1.59
CA ASN A 243 -23.74 19.19 -1.69
C ASN A 243 -24.15 19.78 -0.34
N LEU A 244 -23.86 19.08 0.77
CA LEU A 244 -24.26 19.50 2.11
C LEU A 244 -23.07 19.80 3.03
N ALA A 245 -22.15 18.84 3.19
CA ALA A 245 -21.08 18.93 4.19
C ALA A 245 -20.01 19.95 3.80
N ILE A 246 -19.46 19.83 2.60
CA ILE A 246 -18.35 20.65 2.10
C ILE A 246 -18.71 22.14 2.08
N PRO A 247 -19.88 22.58 1.57
CA PRO A 247 -20.23 23.99 1.55
C PRO A 247 -20.32 24.60 2.95
N GLN A 248 -20.86 23.85 3.92
CA GLN A 248 -20.94 24.29 5.32
C GLN A 248 -19.55 24.44 5.95
N ILE A 249 -18.68 23.43 5.79
CA ILE A 249 -17.32 23.45 6.32
C ILE A 249 -16.54 24.60 5.68
N LYS A 250 -16.57 24.69 4.34
CA LYS A 250 -15.85 25.71 3.57
C LYS A 250 -16.26 27.13 3.98
N GLN A 251 -17.57 27.40 4.04
CA GLN A 251 -18.09 28.72 4.38
C GLN A 251 -17.63 29.18 5.77
N VAL A 252 -17.63 28.28 6.77
CA VAL A 252 -17.22 28.63 8.13
C VAL A 252 -15.70 28.77 8.22
N ALA A 253 -14.94 27.88 7.58
CA ALA A 253 -13.47 27.96 7.55
C ALA A 253 -12.97 29.27 6.92
N GLU A 254 -13.52 29.65 5.75
CA GLU A 254 -13.16 30.90 5.06
C GLU A 254 -13.44 32.15 5.91
N LYS A 255 -14.56 32.15 6.64
CA LYS A 255 -14.89 33.26 7.55
C LYS A 255 -14.04 33.27 8.81
N PHE A 256 -13.49 32.13 9.23
CA PHE A 256 -12.71 32.01 10.46
C PHE A 256 -11.23 32.40 10.27
N LEU A 257 -10.64 32.14 9.10
CA LEU A 257 -9.23 32.47 8.80
C LEU A 257 -8.82 33.92 9.12
N PRO A 258 -9.61 34.97 8.78
CA PRO A 258 -9.29 36.34 9.16
C PRO A 258 -9.22 36.56 10.68
N HIS A 259 -10.07 35.86 11.44
CA HIS A 259 -10.08 35.96 12.91
C HIS A 259 -8.83 35.31 13.50
N ILE A 260 -8.39 34.17 12.95
CA ILE A 260 -7.13 33.53 13.36
C ILE A 260 -5.95 34.48 13.18
N HIS A 261 -5.87 35.15 12.02
CA HIS A 261 -4.84 36.17 11.80
C HIS A 261 -4.91 37.27 12.86
N GLN A 262 -6.11 37.78 13.17
CA GLN A 262 -6.26 38.81 14.21
C GLN A 262 -5.79 38.31 15.59
N TYR A 263 -6.11 37.07 15.96
CA TYR A 263 -5.74 36.50 17.25
C TYR A 263 -4.23 36.27 17.38
N CYS A 264 -3.59 35.68 16.37
CA CYS A 264 -2.15 35.42 16.38
C CYS A 264 -1.33 36.72 16.49
N PHE A 265 -1.80 37.81 15.90
CA PHE A 265 -1.10 39.10 15.86
C PHE A 265 -1.63 40.11 16.89
N SER A 266 -2.37 39.66 17.91
CA SER A 266 -2.78 40.48 19.05
C SER A 266 -1.61 40.74 20.02
N GLU A 267 -1.72 41.75 20.90
CA GLU A 267 -0.62 42.18 21.80
C GLU A 267 -0.07 41.04 22.67
N ASN A 268 -0.93 40.15 23.17
CA ASN A 268 -0.55 39.04 24.05
C ASN A 268 -0.33 37.71 23.29
N GLY A 269 -0.35 37.73 21.95
CA GLY A 269 -0.32 36.53 21.12
C GLY A 269 -1.50 35.59 21.40
N ILE A 270 -1.42 34.34 20.94
CA ILE A 270 -2.55 33.41 21.08
C ILE A 270 -2.53 32.61 22.38
N THR A 271 -1.34 32.36 22.92
CA THR A 271 -1.14 31.46 24.08
C THR A 271 -1.66 32.08 25.37
N GLU A 272 -1.59 33.41 25.49
CA GLU A 272 -2.05 34.17 26.67
C GLU A 272 -3.44 34.81 26.47
N ASN A 273 -3.98 34.74 25.26
CA ASN A 273 -5.30 35.28 24.94
C ASN A 273 -6.41 34.24 25.18
N ASN A 274 -7.00 34.28 26.37
CA ASN A 274 -8.07 33.35 26.77
C ASN A 274 -9.29 33.39 25.84
N GLU A 275 -9.67 34.55 25.31
CA GLU A 275 -10.79 34.68 24.38
C GLU A 275 -10.49 33.97 23.04
N ALA A 276 -9.29 34.17 22.51
CA ALA A 276 -8.83 33.50 21.29
C ALA A 276 -8.80 31.98 21.48
N GLN A 277 -8.25 31.50 22.61
CA GLN A 277 -8.20 30.07 22.95
C GLN A 277 -9.61 29.45 23.03
N GLU A 278 -10.54 30.12 23.71
CA GLU A 278 -11.93 29.64 23.80
C GLU A 278 -12.62 29.61 22.42
N ARG A 279 -12.39 30.62 21.58
CA ARG A 279 -12.91 30.67 20.21
C ARG A 279 -12.35 29.56 19.33
N ILE A 280 -11.06 29.27 19.43
CA ILE A 280 -10.41 28.17 18.71
C ILE A 280 -10.95 26.83 19.19
N GLY A 281 -11.09 26.63 20.50
CA GLY A 281 -11.67 25.41 21.06
C GLY A 281 -13.10 25.17 20.57
N LYS A 282 -13.94 26.22 20.57
CA LYS A 282 -15.31 26.16 20.01
C LYS A 282 -15.32 25.86 18.52
N ALA A 283 -14.43 26.46 17.74
CA ALA A 283 -14.29 26.17 16.32
C ALA A 283 -13.85 24.72 16.09
N CYS A 284 -12.89 24.21 16.86
CA CYS A 284 -12.45 22.82 16.80
C CYS A 284 -13.61 21.86 17.05
N LYS A 285 -14.39 22.05 18.14
CA LYS A 285 -15.59 21.25 18.44
C LYS A 285 -16.59 21.29 17.28
N TYR A 286 -16.89 22.48 16.77
CA TYR A 286 -17.79 22.65 15.62
C TYR A 286 -17.34 21.83 14.40
N PHE A 287 -16.07 21.90 14.01
CA PHE A 287 -15.58 21.16 12.85
C PHE A 287 -15.52 19.66 13.11
N ILE A 288 -15.16 19.21 14.32
CA ILE A 288 -15.21 17.79 14.69
C ILE A 288 -16.64 17.26 14.53
N ASP A 289 -17.63 17.96 15.08
CA ASP A 289 -19.04 17.55 14.97
C ASP A 289 -19.49 17.52 13.50
N LYS A 290 -19.14 18.54 12.70
CA LYS A 290 -19.48 18.57 11.27
C LYS A 290 -18.83 17.45 10.47
N ILE A 291 -17.58 17.12 10.77
CA ILE A 291 -16.88 15.99 10.14
C ILE A 291 -17.53 14.68 10.57
N ASN A 292 -17.81 14.48 11.85
CA ASN A 292 -18.43 13.26 12.36
C ASN A 292 -19.84 13.03 11.79
N ASP A 293 -20.68 14.06 11.79
CA ASP A 293 -22.07 13.95 11.35
C ASP A 293 -22.20 13.76 9.84
N ASN A 294 -21.37 14.47 9.06
CA ASN A 294 -21.60 14.61 7.62
C ASN A 294 -20.50 13.98 6.76
N LEU A 295 -19.28 13.91 7.27
CA LEU A 295 -18.20 13.21 6.58
C LEU A 295 -18.12 11.78 7.05
N ILE A 296 -17.95 11.44 8.34
CA ILE A 296 -17.81 10.03 8.82
C ILE A 296 -18.99 9.14 8.41
N THR A 297 -20.20 9.70 8.30
CA THR A 297 -21.35 8.97 7.75
C THR A 297 -21.18 8.55 6.29
N VAL A 298 -20.24 9.10 5.51
CA VAL A 298 -19.90 8.61 4.16
C VAL A 298 -19.15 7.28 4.19
N TRP A 299 -18.49 6.96 5.31
CA TRP A 299 -17.49 5.91 5.45
C TRP A 299 -17.99 4.77 6.32
N HIS A 300 -18.89 5.07 7.25
CA HIS A 300 -19.56 4.02 7.98
C HIS A 300 -20.59 3.36 7.06
N ASP A 301 -20.49 2.04 6.88
CA ASP A 301 -21.42 1.23 6.06
C ASP A 301 -21.50 1.65 4.60
N TYR A 302 -20.40 2.19 4.06
CA TYR A 302 -20.29 2.41 2.63
C TYR A 302 -20.24 1.07 1.88
N SER A 303 -20.89 1.04 0.74
CA SER A 303 -20.87 -0.10 -0.16
C SER A 303 -20.79 0.38 -1.59
N PHE A 304 -19.98 -0.30 -2.38
CA PHE A 304 -19.98 -0.12 -3.82
C PHE A 304 -19.64 -1.43 -4.53
N GLU A 305 -20.20 -1.70 -5.69
CA GLU A 305 -19.82 -2.85 -6.52
C GLU A 305 -19.56 -2.37 -7.94
N THR A 306 -18.48 -2.89 -8.53
CA THR A 306 -18.14 -2.66 -9.93
C THR A 306 -17.46 -3.88 -10.49
N ASP A 307 -17.66 -4.09 -11.78
CA ASP A 307 -17.07 -5.16 -12.54
C ASP A 307 -15.69 -4.77 -13.12
N ASN A 308 -15.33 -3.48 -13.05
CA ASN A 308 -14.01 -2.98 -13.39
C ASN A 308 -13.05 -2.98 -12.17
N GLN A 309 -12.12 -3.93 -12.13
CA GLN A 309 -11.13 -4.06 -11.04
C GLN A 309 -10.20 -2.84 -10.90
N ALA A 310 -9.86 -2.16 -11.99
CA ALA A 310 -9.02 -0.96 -11.94
C ALA A 310 -9.75 0.19 -11.24
N ILE A 311 -11.03 0.40 -11.56
CA ILE A 311 -11.87 1.39 -10.88
C ILE A 311 -12.06 1.01 -9.41
N ALA A 312 -12.31 -0.26 -9.11
CA ALA A 312 -12.44 -0.71 -7.72
C ALA A 312 -11.19 -0.38 -6.88
N LYS A 313 -10.00 -0.67 -7.40
CA LYS A 313 -8.72 -0.31 -6.75
C LYS A 313 -8.57 1.20 -6.58
N GLN A 314 -8.95 1.97 -7.60
CA GLN A 314 -8.81 3.42 -7.57
C GLN A 314 -9.77 4.09 -6.56
N VAL A 315 -11.02 3.62 -6.48
CA VAL A 315 -11.99 4.06 -5.48
C VAL A 315 -11.49 3.73 -4.07
N ILE A 316 -11.04 2.49 -3.84
CA ILE A 316 -10.51 2.08 -2.53
C ILE A 316 -9.32 2.97 -2.14
N LYS A 317 -8.38 3.19 -3.06
CA LYS A 317 -7.24 4.08 -2.82
C LYS A 317 -7.65 5.50 -2.43
N TYR A 318 -8.60 6.10 -3.13
CA TYR A 318 -9.07 7.45 -2.79
C TYR A 318 -9.79 7.49 -1.45
N MET A 319 -10.56 6.45 -1.13
CA MET A 319 -11.18 6.32 0.19
C MET A 319 -10.09 6.16 1.27
N GLU A 320 -9.08 5.31 1.09
CA GLU A 320 -7.98 5.19 2.06
C GLU A 320 -7.25 6.52 2.29
N GLU A 321 -6.86 7.21 1.21
CA GLU A 321 -6.18 8.52 1.27
C GLU A 321 -7.04 9.58 1.98
N LEU A 322 -8.32 9.66 1.64
CA LEU A 322 -9.22 10.62 2.27
C LEU A 322 -9.39 10.26 3.76
N TYR A 323 -9.46 8.98 4.13
CA TYR A 323 -9.70 8.55 5.51
C TYR A 323 -8.53 9.00 6.38
N GLU A 324 -7.31 8.69 5.92
CA GLU A 324 -6.07 9.07 6.60
C GLU A 324 -6.02 10.57 6.85
N LYS A 325 -6.37 11.37 5.83
CA LYS A 325 -6.41 12.83 5.96
C LYS A 325 -7.45 13.32 6.96
N ILE A 326 -8.63 12.69 7.02
CA ILE A 326 -9.64 13.02 8.02
C ILE A 326 -9.21 12.59 9.43
N ASP A 327 -8.64 11.40 9.61
CA ASP A 327 -8.17 10.92 10.92
C ASP A 327 -7.08 11.84 11.50
N ILE A 328 -6.11 12.23 10.68
CA ILE A 328 -5.09 13.22 11.05
C ILE A 328 -5.76 14.54 11.43
N LYS A 329 -6.70 15.04 10.60
CA LYS A 329 -7.38 16.31 10.86
C LYS A 329 -8.17 16.29 12.17
N ILE A 330 -8.97 15.24 12.41
CA ILE A 330 -9.73 15.07 13.65
C ILE A 330 -8.79 14.98 14.85
N THR A 331 -7.69 14.23 14.75
CA THR A 331 -6.70 14.11 15.83
C THR A 331 -6.09 15.47 16.19
N CYS A 332 -5.70 16.26 15.19
CA CYS A 332 -5.19 17.62 15.39
C CYS A 332 -6.23 18.58 15.97
N LEU A 333 -7.48 18.50 15.49
CA LEU A 333 -8.59 19.30 16.05
C LEU A 333 -8.82 18.96 17.51
N ASN A 334 -8.91 17.67 17.85
CA ASN A 334 -9.09 17.20 19.23
C ASN A 334 -7.97 17.68 20.16
N ALA A 335 -6.72 17.64 19.71
CA ALA A 335 -5.58 18.15 20.48
C ALA A 335 -5.67 19.67 20.75
N SER A 336 -6.46 20.40 19.97
CA SER A 336 -6.62 21.86 20.05
C SER A 336 -7.94 22.31 20.69
N VAL A 337 -8.77 21.37 21.17
CA VAL A 337 -10.12 21.67 21.70
C VAL A 337 -10.08 22.41 23.04
N GLU A 338 -9.28 21.92 23.99
CA GLU A 338 -9.21 22.50 25.33
C GLU A 338 -8.30 23.73 25.35
N LYS A 339 -7.14 23.61 24.71
CA LYS A 339 -6.17 24.70 24.53
C LYS A 339 -5.30 24.40 23.32
N PHE A 340 -5.14 25.37 22.42
CA PHE A 340 -4.16 25.30 21.35
C PHE A 340 -2.76 25.59 21.89
N ASP A 341 -1.84 24.66 21.62
CA ASP A 341 -0.41 24.75 21.89
C ASP A 341 0.37 24.13 20.72
N SER A 342 1.41 24.83 20.26
CA SER A 342 2.17 24.44 19.06
C SER A 342 2.84 23.07 19.20
N ASN A 343 3.41 22.76 20.37
CA ASN A 343 4.09 21.49 20.60
C ASN A 343 3.09 20.33 20.65
N THR A 344 2.01 20.50 21.41
CA THR A 344 0.94 19.50 21.53
C THR A 344 0.29 19.21 20.18
N TYR A 345 0.04 20.25 19.37
CA TYR A 345 -0.47 20.11 18.01
C TYR A 345 0.50 19.33 17.12
N MET A 346 1.78 19.70 17.10
CA MET A 346 2.79 19.04 16.27
C MET A 346 3.00 17.57 16.65
N GLU A 347 3.04 17.27 17.94
CA GLU A 347 3.11 15.89 18.43
C GLU A 347 1.89 15.06 18.01
N ALA A 348 0.69 15.61 18.18
CA ALA A 348 -0.55 14.94 17.78
C ALA A 348 -0.55 14.66 16.27
N ARG A 349 -0.14 15.63 15.45
CA ARG A 349 -0.01 15.50 14.00
C ARG A 349 1.00 14.42 13.62
N ALA A 350 2.20 14.43 14.23
CA ALA A 350 3.24 13.46 13.95
C ALA A 350 2.80 12.04 14.32
N LYS A 351 2.18 11.87 15.50
CA LYS A 351 1.64 10.57 15.95
C LYS A 351 0.55 10.06 15.01
N ALA A 352 -0.36 10.92 14.56
CA ALA A 352 -1.41 10.55 13.62
C ALA A 352 -0.85 10.14 12.25
N MET A 353 0.14 10.87 11.72
CA MET A 353 0.79 10.53 10.44
C MET A 353 1.53 9.19 10.45
N LEU A 354 2.04 8.76 11.62
CA LEU A 354 2.73 7.47 11.77
C LEU A 354 1.77 6.31 12.04
N LYS A 355 0.53 6.59 12.43
CA LYS A 355 -0.46 5.57 12.77
C LYS A 355 -0.95 4.89 11.50
N LYS A 356 -0.77 3.57 11.42
CA LYS A 356 -1.48 2.75 10.43
C LYS A 356 -2.96 2.72 10.78
N VAL A 357 -3.77 3.27 9.89
CA VAL A 357 -5.21 3.13 10.01
C VAL A 357 -5.65 1.75 9.52
N SER A 358 -6.43 1.02 10.33
CA SER A 358 -7.24 -0.09 9.83
C SER A 358 -8.44 0.46 9.05
N PHE A 359 -8.39 0.37 7.73
CA PHE A 359 -9.48 0.80 6.86
C PHE A 359 -10.76 0.01 7.16
N PHE A 360 -11.89 0.69 7.33
CA PHE A 360 -13.19 0.04 7.54
C PHE A 360 -13.49 -0.90 6.38
N THR A 361 -13.76 -2.17 6.69
CA THR A 361 -14.12 -3.17 5.68
C THR A 361 -15.41 -2.77 4.98
N LYS A 362 -15.32 -2.58 3.66
CA LYS A 362 -16.44 -2.44 2.72
C LYS A 362 -17.65 -3.28 3.16
N ALA A 363 -18.78 -2.62 3.46
CA ALA A 363 -20.03 -3.33 3.69
C ALA A 363 -20.44 -4.04 2.39
N LYS A 364 -21.03 -5.24 2.49
CA LYS A 364 -21.62 -5.91 1.32
C LYS A 364 -22.68 -4.96 0.75
N ALA A 365 -22.58 -4.64 -0.54
CA ALA A 365 -23.60 -3.82 -1.16
C ALA A 365 -24.93 -4.57 -1.14
N GLU A 366 -25.88 -4.07 -0.34
CA GLU A 366 -27.30 -4.31 -0.60
C GLU A 366 -27.66 -3.49 -1.82
N VAL A 367 -27.31 -4.01 -3.00
CA VAL A 367 -28.06 -3.65 -4.19
C VAL A 367 -29.50 -4.11 -3.90
N THR A 368 -30.48 -3.22 -3.99
CA THR A 368 -31.91 -3.57 -3.98
C THR A 368 -32.19 -4.41 -5.23
N VAL A 369 -31.79 -5.66 -5.14
CA VAL A 369 -32.16 -6.72 -6.05
C VAL A 369 -33.21 -7.49 -5.28
N GLU A 370 -34.44 -7.51 -5.79
CA GLU A 370 -35.52 -8.31 -5.17
C GLU A 370 -35.10 -9.79 -5.03
N HIS A 371 -34.14 -10.23 -5.87
CA HIS A 371 -33.63 -11.58 -5.97
C HIS A 371 -32.08 -11.65 -5.90
N PRO A 372 -31.47 -11.52 -4.70
CA PRO A 372 -30.01 -11.47 -4.53
C PRO A 372 -29.31 -12.82 -4.81
N VAL A 373 -30.04 -13.94 -4.72
CA VAL A 373 -29.53 -15.27 -5.07
C VAL A 373 -29.39 -15.41 -6.59
N LEU A 374 -30.39 -14.96 -7.35
CA LEU A 374 -30.34 -14.92 -8.81
C LEU A 374 -29.19 -14.04 -9.31
N MET A 375 -28.97 -12.90 -8.65
CA MET A 375 -27.87 -11.99 -9.00
C MET A 375 -26.50 -12.66 -8.92
N ARG A 376 -26.26 -13.48 -7.89
CA ARG A 376 -25.00 -14.23 -7.75
C ARG A 376 -24.83 -15.27 -8.86
N ARG A 377 -25.91 -15.95 -9.27
CA ARG A 377 -25.89 -16.93 -10.37
C ARG A 377 -25.57 -16.24 -11.70
N LEU A 378 -26.27 -15.15 -12.01
CA LEU A 378 -26.06 -14.38 -13.23
C LEU A 378 -24.66 -13.75 -13.30
N ARG A 379 -24.10 -13.28 -12.18
CA ARG A 379 -22.70 -12.81 -12.13
C ARG A 379 -21.71 -13.92 -12.41
N SER A 380 -21.90 -15.09 -11.79
CA SER A 380 -21.01 -16.25 -11.96
C SER A 380 -21.03 -16.73 -13.41
N TRP A 381 -22.23 -16.83 -14.00
CA TRP A 381 -22.41 -17.13 -15.41
C TRP A 381 -21.71 -16.10 -16.30
N ARG A 382 -21.99 -14.80 -16.11
CA ARG A 382 -21.40 -13.74 -16.94
C ARG A 382 -19.87 -13.79 -16.93
N ASN A 383 -19.27 -13.97 -15.76
CA ASN A 383 -17.82 -14.03 -15.63
C ASN A 383 -17.26 -15.26 -16.34
N ALA A 384 -17.85 -16.44 -16.13
CA ALA A 384 -17.45 -17.66 -16.83
C ALA A 384 -17.58 -17.54 -18.36
N THR A 385 -18.67 -16.95 -18.87
CA THR A 385 -18.91 -16.75 -20.31
C THR A 385 -17.95 -15.71 -20.90
N ALA A 386 -17.60 -14.67 -20.15
CA ALA A 386 -16.61 -13.68 -20.56
C ALA A 386 -15.21 -14.28 -20.66
N ASP A 387 -14.82 -15.09 -19.67
CA ASP A 387 -13.54 -15.80 -19.63
C ASP A 387 -13.45 -16.81 -20.79
N LEU A 388 -14.52 -17.59 -21.04
CA LEU A 388 -14.62 -18.52 -22.18
C LEU A 388 -14.50 -17.82 -23.53
N GLY A 389 -15.10 -16.64 -23.66
CA GLY A 389 -15.06 -15.85 -24.89
C GLY A 389 -13.78 -15.01 -25.06
N ASN A 390 -12.93 -14.94 -24.03
CA ASN A 390 -11.84 -13.97 -23.91
C ASN A 390 -12.30 -12.54 -24.27
N VAL A 391 -13.46 -12.14 -23.77
CA VAL A 391 -14.05 -10.81 -23.99
C VAL A 391 -14.32 -10.13 -22.65
N PRO A 392 -14.28 -8.79 -22.56
CA PRO A 392 -14.63 -8.09 -21.34
C PRO A 392 -16.06 -8.43 -20.86
N ILE A 393 -16.26 -8.59 -19.55
CA ILE A 393 -17.55 -8.96 -18.92
C ILE A 393 -18.73 -8.08 -19.34
N TYR A 394 -18.53 -6.77 -19.56
CA TYR A 394 -19.57 -5.85 -20.02
C TYR A 394 -20.04 -6.17 -21.45
N TYR A 395 -19.21 -6.84 -22.26
CA TYR A 395 -19.54 -7.29 -23.60
C TYR A 395 -20.58 -8.42 -23.58
N ILE A 396 -20.56 -9.26 -22.54
CA ILE A 396 -21.60 -10.26 -22.27
C ILE A 396 -22.86 -9.54 -21.78
N ALA A 397 -22.83 -9.02 -20.54
CA ALA A 397 -23.95 -8.28 -19.94
C ALA A 397 -23.41 -7.20 -19.00
N SER A 398 -23.95 -5.98 -19.08
CA SER A 398 -23.59 -4.97 -18.08
C SER A 398 -24.19 -5.35 -16.73
N GLN A 399 -23.55 -4.86 -15.66
CA GLN A 399 -24.04 -5.02 -14.31
C GLN A 399 -25.47 -4.46 -14.14
N GLN A 400 -25.80 -3.36 -14.84
CA GLN A 400 -27.17 -2.83 -14.92
C GLN A 400 -28.15 -3.80 -15.57
N SER A 401 -27.77 -4.44 -16.70
CA SER A 401 -28.63 -5.44 -17.33
C SER A 401 -28.90 -6.63 -16.41
N LEU A 402 -27.91 -7.07 -15.63
CA LEU A 402 -28.10 -8.16 -14.66
C LEU A 402 -29.07 -7.78 -13.53
N VAL A 403 -29.02 -6.54 -13.04
CA VAL A 403 -29.98 -6.04 -12.05
C VAL A 403 -31.38 -5.96 -12.64
N GLU A 404 -31.53 -5.45 -13.87
CA GLU A 404 -32.82 -5.43 -14.57
C GLU A 404 -33.37 -6.85 -14.79
N ILE A 405 -32.53 -7.84 -15.13
CA ILE A 405 -32.94 -9.25 -15.24
C ILE A 405 -33.43 -9.75 -13.88
N CYS A 406 -32.72 -9.44 -12.80
CA CYS A 406 -33.12 -9.89 -11.47
C CYS A 406 -34.44 -9.27 -11.01
N ASN A 407 -34.73 -8.02 -11.39
CA ASN A 407 -35.97 -7.36 -11.00
C ASN A 407 -37.15 -7.73 -11.91
N LYS A 408 -36.92 -8.00 -13.21
CA LYS A 408 -37.99 -8.32 -14.18
C LYS A 408 -38.25 -9.82 -14.37
N LEU A 409 -37.34 -10.69 -13.90
CA LEU A 409 -37.42 -12.16 -14.04
C LEU A 409 -37.85 -12.64 -15.45
N PRO A 410 -37.18 -12.21 -16.52
CA PRO A 410 -37.54 -12.55 -17.90
C PRO A 410 -37.40 -14.05 -18.16
N TYR A 411 -38.40 -14.65 -18.80
CA TYR A 411 -38.44 -16.08 -19.12
C TYR A 411 -38.71 -16.33 -20.62
N THR A 412 -38.71 -15.28 -21.44
CA THR A 412 -38.78 -15.36 -22.90
C THR A 412 -37.78 -14.42 -23.55
N ALA A 413 -37.38 -14.73 -24.79
CA ALA A 413 -36.47 -13.88 -25.58
C ALA A 413 -37.04 -12.47 -25.82
N GLU A 414 -38.38 -12.34 -25.87
CA GLU A 414 -39.08 -11.08 -26.05
C GLU A 414 -39.01 -10.21 -24.79
N GLN A 415 -39.12 -10.81 -23.60
CA GLN A 415 -38.93 -10.11 -22.33
C GLN A 415 -37.47 -9.68 -22.12
N LEU A 416 -36.49 -10.51 -22.52
CA LEU A 416 -35.07 -10.13 -22.50
C LEU A 416 -34.77 -8.93 -23.42
N LYS A 417 -35.48 -8.79 -24.54
CA LYS A 417 -35.36 -7.63 -25.45
C LYS A 417 -35.79 -6.32 -24.78
N GLY A 418 -36.66 -6.39 -23.77
CA GLY A 418 -37.07 -5.24 -22.94
C GLY A 418 -36.05 -4.81 -21.88
N ILE A 419 -34.86 -5.43 -21.84
CA ILE A 419 -33.79 -5.12 -20.90
C ILE A 419 -32.72 -4.27 -21.58
N LYS A 420 -32.36 -3.16 -20.95
CA LYS A 420 -31.41 -2.21 -21.51
C LYS A 420 -30.05 -2.89 -21.70
N GLY A 421 -29.55 -2.90 -22.94
CA GLY A 421 -28.29 -3.54 -23.31
C GLY A 421 -28.41 -4.93 -23.95
N PHE A 422 -29.63 -5.50 -24.08
CA PHE A 422 -29.89 -6.77 -24.78
C PHE A 422 -30.54 -6.56 -26.15
N GLY A 423 -29.71 -6.38 -27.18
CA GLY A 423 -30.15 -6.35 -28.58
C GLY A 423 -30.24 -7.75 -29.22
N LYS A 424 -30.81 -7.83 -30.43
CA LYS A 424 -31.05 -9.10 -31.17
C LYS A 424 -29.86 -10.06 -31.18
N LYS A 425 -28.65 -9.56 -31.50
CA LYS A 425 -27.41 -10.36 -31.52
C LYS A 425 -27.00 -10.93 -30.16
N LYS A 426 -27.21 -10.19 -29.07
CA LYS A 426 -26.89 -10.66 -27.71
C LYS A 426 -27.92 -11.69 -27.23
N ILE A 427 -29.19 -11.54 -27.62
CA ILE A 427 -30.25 -12.49 -27.32
C ILE A 427 -30.00 -13.81 -28.08
N GLU A 428 -29.63 -13.73 -29.36
CA GLU A 428 -29.26 -14.91 -30.15
C GLU A 428 -28.06 -15.67 -29.56
N ARG A 429 -27.10 -14.94 -28.96
CA ARG A 429 -25.85 -15.53 -28.47
C ARG A 429 -25.88 -15.97 -27.01
N TYR A 430 -26.64 -15.28 -26.15
CA TYR A 430 -26.62 -15.47 -24.69
C TYR A 430 -28.02 -15.60 -24.08
N GLY A 431 -29.09 -15.40 -24.85
CA GLY A 431 -30.46 -15.29 -24.33
C GLY A 431 -31.01 -16.60 -23.79
N GLU A 432 -30.67 -17.74 -24.40
CA GLU A 432 -31.16 -19.06 -23.97
C GLU A 432 -30.61 -19.45 -22.59
N GLU A 433 -29.29 -19.33 -22.39
CA GLU A 433 -28.65 -19.60 -21.09
C GLU A 433 -29.16 -18.68 -19.97
N LEU A 434 -29.38 -17.40 -20.29
CA LEU A 434 -29.95 -16.45 -19.33
C LEU A 434 -31.37 -16.80 -18.93
N ILE A 435 -32.22 -17.17 -19.90
CA ILE A 435 -33.59 -17.62 -19.64
C ILE A 435 -33.58 -18.87 -18.78
N GLU A 436 -32.71 -19.83 -19.06
CA GLU A 436 -32.58 -21.07 -18.28
C GLU A 436 -32.24 -20.77 -16.81
N ILE A 437 -31.23 -19.94 -16.56
CA ILE A 437 -30.84 -19.54 -15.19
C ILE A 437 -31.99 -18.85 -14.45
N VAL A 438 -32.76 -17.99 -15.13
CA VAL A 438 -33.91 -17.31 -14.53
C VAL A 438 -35.06 -18.28 -14.29
N MET A 439 -35.33 -19.20 -15.21
CA MET A 439 -36.39 -20.20 -15.07
C MET A 439 -36.11 -21.19 -13.94
N GLU A 440 -34.87 -21.70 -13.82
CA GLU A 440 -34.45 -22.56 -12.71
C GLU A 440 -34.66 -21.84 -11.37
N TYR A 441 -34.25 -20.57 -11.29
CA TYR A 441 -34.43 -19.77 -10.07
C TYR A 441 -35.90 -19.57 -9.70
N ARG A 442 -36.77 -19.30 -10.69
CA ARG A 442 -38.22 -19.16 -10.49
C ARG A 442 -38.84 -20.44 -9.95
N GLN A 443 -38.46 -21.59 -10.52
CA GLN A 443 -38.93 -22.90 -10.10
C GLN A 443 -38.49 -23.22 -8.66
N GLU A 444 -37.22 -22.98 -8.31
CA GLU A 444 -36.70 -23.19 -6.96
C GLU A 444 -37.38 -22.32 -5.90
N LYS A 445 -37.79 -21.10 -6.25
CA LYS A 445 -38.46 -20.17 -5.34
C LYS A 445 -39.97 -20.34 -5.27
N GLY A 446 -40.53 -21.32 -5.98
CA GLY A 446 -41.98 -21.50 -6.06
C GLY A 446 -42.69 -20.32 -6.73
N LEU A 447 -41.95 -19.46 -7.44
CA LEU A 447 -42.47 -18.39 -8.28
C LEU A 447 -42.90 -19.06 -9.59
N GLY A 448 -44.04 -19.75 -9.56
CA GLY A 448 -44.55 -20.53 -10.68
C GLY A 448 -44.52 -19.77 -12.01
N LEU A 449 -44.58 -20.52 -13.12
CA LEU A 449 -45.00 -19.97 -14.40
C LEU A 449 -46.40 -19.38 -14.18
N LEU A 450 -46.47 -18.08 -13.90
CA LEU A 450 -47.73 -17.37 -13.77
C LEU A 450 -48.53 -17.70 -15.02
N ASN A 451 -49.67 -18.35 -14.83
CA ASN A 451 -50.69 -18.52 -15.85
C ASN A 451 -51.02 -17.14 -16.40
N PHE A 452 -50.50 -16.81 -17.58
CA PHE A 452 -51.02 -15.72 -18.37
C PHE A 452 -52.19 -16.30 -19.18
N SER A 453 -53.39 -16.17 -18.63
CA SER A 453 -54.54 -15.83 -19.47
C SER A 453 -54.21 -14.52 -20.16
N SER A 454 -54.37 -14.54 -21.47
CA SER A 454 -54.31 -13.40 -22.38
C SER A 454 -55.20 -12.26 -21.88
N GLU A 455 -54.61 -11.25 -21.25
CA GLU A 455 -55.23 -9.96 -20.98
C GLU A 455 -54.08 -8.96 -20.78
N GLU A 456 -53.60 -8.41 -21.91
CA GLU A 456 -53.00 -7.09 -22.08
C GLU A 456 -52.59 -6.97 -23.57
N GLU A 457 -53.59 -7.02 -24.44
CA GLU A 457 -53.54 -6.31 -25.72
C GLU A 457 -54.05 -4.89 -25.47
N GLU A 458 -53.24 -3.88 -25.81
CA GLU A 458 -53.58 -2.50 -26.24
C GLU A 458 -52.29 -1.66 -26.04
N GLN A 459 -51.75 -0.85 -26.96
CA GLN A 459 -52.08 -0.33 -28.28
C GLN A 459 -50.74 0.11 -28.90
N THR A 460 -50.53 -0.07 -30.21
CA THR A 460 -50.20 1.02 -31.16
C THR A 460 -49.89 0.48 -32.57
N ASN A 461 -50.84 0.77 -33.46
CA ASN A 461 -50.77 1.12 -34.89
C ASN A 461 -49.87 0.35 -35.89
N GLU A 462 -50.57 -0.31 -36.83
CA GLU A 462 -50.47 -0.22 -38.32
C GLU A 462 -49.09 -0.37 -38.98
N GLN A 463 -48.81 -1.20 -40.00
CA GLN A 463 -49.58 -1.70 -41.16
C GLN A 463 -48.68 -2.74 -41.95
N PRO A 464 -49.05 -3.37 -43.10
CA PRO A 464 -49.38 -4.81 -43.18
C PRO A 464 -48.47 -5.74 -44.05
N LYS A 465 -48.77 -7.06 -43.98
CA LYS A 465 -48.44 -8.21 -44.89
C LYS A 465 -47.11 -8.94 -44.60
N LYS A 466 -46.98 -10.29 -44.59
CA LYS A 466 -47.71 -11.41 -45.23
C LYS A 466 -47.77 -12.63 -44.28
N ALA A 467 -48.72 -13.53 -44.55
CA ALA A 467 -49.09 -14.73 -43.77
C ALA A 467 -47.92 -15.65 -43.34
N PRO A 468 -47.96 -16.24 -42.13
CA PRO A 468 -46.99 -17.25 -41.69
C PRO A 468 -47.38 -18.64 -42.18
N GLN A 469 -46.41 -19.38 -42.74
CA GLN A 469 -46.51 -20.83 -42.93
C GLN A 469 -46.45 -21.52 -41.55
N LYS A 470 -47.35 -22.50 -41.35
CA LYS A 470 -47.57 -23.24 -40.09
C LYS A 470 -46.29 -23.87 -39.52
N LYS A 471 -45.91 -23.54 -38.28
CA LYS A 471 -44.94 -24.31 -37.46
C LYS A 471 -45.67 -25.46 -36.75
N LYS A 472 -45.11 -26.66 -36.85
CA LYS A 472 -45.54 -27.91 -36.16
C LYS A 472 -45.27 -27.83 -34.64
N PRO A 473 -46.00 -28.61 -33.81
CA PRO A 473 -45.95 -28.52 -32.35
C PRO A 473 -44.60 -28.96 -31.75
N LYS A 474 -44.23 -28.33 -30.62
CA LYS A 474 -42.99 -28.55 -29.86
C LYS A 474 -42.87 -30.00 -29.39
N THR A 475 -41.93 -30.74 -29.96
CA THR A 475 -41.44 -32.02 -29.44
C THR A 475 -40.18 -31.75 -28.61
N ASP A 476 -40.02 -32.50 -27.52
CA ASP A 476 -38.85 -32.44 -26.63
C ASP A 476 -37.56 -32.56 -27.45
N THR A 477 -36.79 -31.47 -27.49
CA THR A 477 -35.60 -31.33 -28.35
C THR A 477 -34.52 -32.34 -27.99
N ARG A 478 -34.48 -32.82 -26.74
CA ARG A 478 -33.50 -33.81 -26.28
C ARG A 478 -33.87 -35.22 -26.73
N LYS A 479 -35.17 -35.52 -26.81
CA LYS A 479 -35.69 -36.78 -27.36
C LYS A 479 -35.35 -36.95 -28.83
N ILE A 480 -35.45 -35.88 -29.62
CA ILE A 480 -35.03 -35.88 -31.03
C ILE A 480 -33.52 -36.13 -31.17
N THR A 481 -32.70 -35.65 -30.22
CA THR A 481 -31.25 -35.94 -30.21
C THR A 481 -31.01 -37.42 -29.97
N LEU A 482 -31.73 -37.99 -29.00
CA LEU A 482 -31.62 -39.39 -28.62
C LEU A 482 -32.07 -40.33 -29.75
N ASP A 483 -33.16 -40.01 -30.43
CA ASP A 483 -33.67 -40.81 -31.55
C ASP A 483 -32.67 -40.84 -32.71
N LEU A 484 -32.11 -39.68 -33.10
CA LEU A 484 -31.09 -39.60 -34.15
C LEU A 484 -29.76 -40.25 -33.75
N PHE A 485 -29.40 -40.21 -32.47
CA PHE A 485 -28.22 -40.91 -31.96
C PHE A 485 -28.39 -42.43 -32.03
N LYS A 486 -29.58 -42.95 -31.70
CA LYS A 486 -29.91 -44.38 -31.84
C LYS A 486 -29.93 -44.87 -33.29
N GLU A 487 -30.10 -43.95 -34.25
CA GLU A 487 -29.94 -44.23 -35.69
C GLU A 487 -28.46 -44.26 -36.14
N GLY A 488 -27.51 -44.08 -35.21
CA GLY A 488 -26.07 -44.18 -35.47
C GLY A 488 -25.41 -42.89 -35.95
N LYS A 489 -26.06 -41.72 -35.76
CA LYS A 489 -25.52 -40.43 -36.18
C LYS A 489 -24.57 -39.82 -35.14
N SER A 490 -23.48 -39.24 -35.64
CA SER A 490 -22.50 -38.49 -34.83
C SER A 490 -23.03 -37.14 -34.34
N ALA A 491 -22.34 -36.53 -33.36
CA ALA A 491 -22.70 -35.21 -32.82
C ALA A 491 -22.74 -34.14 -33.93
N GLU A 492 -21.79 -34.21 -34.86
CA GLU A 492 -21.64 -33.31 -36.00
C GLU A 492 -22.78 -33.48 -37.02
N GLU A 493 -23.11 -34.73 -37.36
CA GLU A 493 -24.23 -35.01 -38.28
C GLU A 493 -25.57 -34.62 -37.67
N ILE A 494 -25.78 -34.86 -36.37
CA ILE A 494 -27.00 -34.44 -35.68
C ILE A 494 -27.08 -32.91 -35.63
N ALA A 495 -25.96 -32.23 -35.41
CA ALA A 495 -25.89 -30.78 -35.44
C ALA A 495 -26.28 -30.23 -36.82
N GLU A 496 -25.79 -30.85 -37.91
CA GLU A 496 -26.13 -30.45 -39.28
C GLU A 496 -27.61 -30.75 -39.63
N ILE A 497 -28.09 -31.97 -39.36
CA ILE A 497 -29.48 -32.39 -39.62
C ILE A 497 -30.49 -31.50 -38.89
N ARG A 498 -30.12 -31.04 -37.70
CA ARG A 498 -30.99 -30.22 -36.84
C ARG A 498 -30.73 -28.74 -36.92
N ASN A 499 -29.74 -28.32 -37.71
CA ASN A 499 -29.28 -26.94 -37.81
C ASN A 499 -28.96 -26.32 -36.43
N TYR A 500 -28.21 -27.06 -35.62
CA TYR A 500 -27.69 -26.65 -34.31
C TYR A 500 -26.18 -26.54 -34.33
N ALA A 501 -25.61 -25.79 -33.39
CA ALA A 501 -24.18 -25.82 -33.16
C ALA A 501 -23.80 -27.18 -32.53
N VAL A 502 -22.64 -27.73 -32.90
CA VAL A 502 -22.12 -28.99 -32.35
C VAL A 502 -22.09 -28.93 -30.81
N ALA A 503 -21.68 -27.79 -30.24
CA ALA A 503 -21.67 -27.57 -28.79
C ALA A 503 -23.04 -27.75 -28.11
N THR A 504 -24.14 -27.45 -28.80
CA THR A 504 -25.52 -27.64 -28.31
C THR A 504 -25.89 -29.13 -28.28
N ILE A 505 -25.47 -29.90 -29.28
CA ILE A 505 -25.66 -31.36 -29.31
C ILE A 505 -24.81 -32.04 -28.23
N GLU A 506 -23.58 -31.59 -28.03
CA GLU A 506 -22.72 -32.02 -26.93
C GLU A 506 -23.34 -31.70 -25.55
N GLY A 507 -24.03 -30.57 -25.41
CA GLY A 507 -24.83 -30.25 -24.23
C GLY A 507 -25.97 -31.25 -24.01
N HIS A 508 -26.69 -31.64 -25.07
CA HIS A 508 -27.73 -32.65 -25.01
C HIS A 508 -27.20 -34.03 -24.62
N PHE A 509 -26.07 -34.47 -25.18
CA PHE A 509 -25.42 -35.73 -24.80
C PHE A 509 -24.97 -35.75 -23.34
N THR A 510 -24.42 -34.65 -22.83
CA THR A 510 -24.03 -34.54 -21.41
C THR A 510 -25.25 -34.78 -20.51
N HIS A 511 -26.41 -34.22 -20.88
CA HIS A 511 -27.66 -34.39 -20.14
C HIS A 511 -28.21 -35.82 -20.22
N LEU A 512 -28.23 -36.42 -21.42
CA LEU A 512 -28.70 -37.79 -21.64
C LEU A 512 -27.84 -38.83 -20.93
N VAL A 513 -26.51 -38.64 -20.88
CA VAL A 513 -25.58 -39.46 -20.08
C VAL A 513 -25.87 -39.32 -18.58
N LYS A 514 -26.18 -38.12 -18.10
CA LYS A 514 -26.53 -37.88 -16.69
C LYS A 514 -27.86 -38.55 -16.30
N GLN A 515 -28.83 -38.59 -17.22
CA GLN A 515 -30.12 -39.26 -17.02
C GLN A 515 -30.04 -40.78 -17.19
N GLY A 516 -28.98 -41.28 -17.82
CA GLY A 516 -28.75 -42.70 -18.07
C GLY A 516 -29.39 -43.22 -19.36
N ASP A 517 -29.84 -42.32 -20.24
CA ASP A 517 -30.43 -42.65 -21.55
C ASP A 517 -29.38 -42.97 -22.62
N ILE A 518 -28.12 -42.56 -22.41
CA ILE A 518 -26.94 -42.92 -23.22
C ILE A 518 -25.86 -43.46 -22.27
N VAL A 519 -25.30 -44.62 -22.56
CA VAL A 519 -24.14 -45.14 -21.83
C VAL A 519 -22.88 -44.46 -22.35
N ILE A 520 -21.99 -44.02 -21.46
CA ILE A 520 -20.77 -43.28 -21.84
C ILE A 520 -19.88 -44.04 -22.84
N SER A 521 -19.88 -45.37 -22.81
CA SER A 521 -19.17 -46.25 -23.75
C SER A 521 -19.72 -46.21 -25.18
N GLU A 522 -20.91 -45.64 -25.39
CA GLU A 522 -21.48 -45.40 -26.73
C GLU A 522 -20.95 -44.11 -27.35
N LEU A 523 -20.37 -43.19 -26.54
CA LEU A 523 -19.82 -41.91 -27.00
C LEU A 523 -18.30 -41.90 -27.07
N LEU A 524 -17.62 -42.71 -26.24
CA LEU A 524 -16.17 -42.69 -26.09
C LEU A 524 -15.60 -44.11 -25.97
N GLU A 525 -14.38 -44.30 -26.46
CA GLU A 525 -13.61 -45.53 -26.29
C GLU A 525 -13.27 -45.79 -24.82
N GLU A 526 -13.29 -47.06 -24.39
CA GLU A 526 -13.06 -47.45 -22.99
C GLU A 526 -11.71 -46.95 -22.45
N GLU A 527 -10.65 -46.97 -23.27
CA GLU A 527 -9.33 -46.47 -22.88
C GLU A 527 -9.33 -44.96 -22.54
N LYS A 528 -10.14 -44.17 -23.26
CA LYS A 528 -10.30 -42.73 -22.96
C LYS A 528 -11.15 -42.52 -21.70
N ILE A 529 -12.19 -43.31 -21.51
CA ILE A 529 -13.06 -43.23 -20.34
C ILE A 529 -12.26 -43.52 -19.06
N GLU A 530 -11.40 -44.54 -19.06
CA GLU A 530 -10.54 -44.88 -17.92
C GLU A 530 -9.56 -43.75 -17.60
N LYS A 531 -8.81 -43.25 -18.60
CA LYS A 531 -7.85 -42.15 -18.43
C LYS A 531 -8.51 -40.89 -17.85
N ILE A 532 -9.67 -40.51 -18.37
CA ILE A 532 -10.41 -39.34 -17.89
C ILE A 532 -10.95 -39.57 -16.48
N SER A 533 -11.45 -40.78 -16.20
CA SER A 533 -12.01 -41.12 -14.88
C SER A 533 -10.95 -41.12 -13.79
N GLU A 534 -9.74 -41.62 -14.06
CA GLU A 534 -8.64 -41.60 -13.09
C GLU A 534 -8.25 -40.17 -12.70
N VAL A 535 -8.15 -39.26 -13.67
CA VAL A 535 -7.81 -37.85 -13.42
C VAL A 535 -8.93 -37.17 -12.65
N LEU A 536 -10.19 -37.39 -13.04
CA LEU A 536 -11.34 -36.79 -12.35
C LEU A 536 -11.59 -37.36 -10.95
N GLN A 537 -11.16 -38.58 -10.63
CA GLN A 537 -11.27 -39.15 -9.28
C GLN A 537 -10.13 -38.76 -8.35
N LYS A 538 -8.92 -38.52 -8.88
CA LYS A 538 -7.77 -37.99 -8.11
C LYS A 538 -7.94 -36.53 -7.69
N LEU A 539 -8.81 -35.81 -8.39
CA LEU A 539 -9.14 -34.41 -8.17
C LEU A 539 -10.46 -34.33 -7.37
N ASP A 540 -10.45 -33.65 -6.23
CA ASP A 540 -11.55 -33.62 -5.25
C ASP A 540 -12.90 -33.15 -5.84
N LYS A 541 -14.02 -33.36 -5.13
CA LYS A 541 -15.41 -33.26 -5.66
C LYS A 541 -15.82 -31.92 -6.34
N ASP A 542 -15.06 -30.84 -6.15
CA ASP A 542 -15.34 -29.50 -6.70
C ASP A 542 -14.23 -28.96 -7.64
N VAL A 543 -13.63 -29.82 -8.46
CA VAL A 543 -12.52 -29.41 -9.35
C VAL A 543 -12.97 -28.84 -10.71
N SER A 544 -12.23 -27.81 -11.12
CA SER A 544 -12.26 -27.09 -12.39
C SER A 544 -11.87 -28.00 -13.56
N LEU A 545 -12.71 -28.04 -14.60
CA LEU A 545 -12.44 -28.81 -15.84
C LEU A 545 -11.14 -28.37 -16.53
N THR A 546 -10.66 -27.16 -16.25
CA THR A 546 -9.41 -26.60 -16.79
C THR A 546 -8.17 -27.34 -16.27
N GLU A 547 -8.20 -27.81 -15.03
CA GLU A 547 -7.07 -28.51 -14.41
C GLU A 547 -7.00 -29.99 -14.84
N ALA A 548 -8.17 -30.62 -15.03
CA ALA A 548 -8.24 -31.94 -15.65
C ALA A 548 -7.76 -31.91 -17.12
N LYS A 549 -8.09 -30.84 -17.87
CA LYS A 549 -7.67 -30.65 -19.26
C LYS A 549 -6.16 -30.43 -19.40
N SER A 550 -5.50 -29.75 -18.46
CA SER A 550 -4.06 -29.53 -18.51
C SER A 550 -3.26 -30.82 -18.30
N GLN A 551 -3.77 -31.78 -17.52
CA GLN A 551 -3.14 -33.09 -17.31
C GLN A 551 -3.36 -34.08 -18.46
N LEU A 552 -4.52 -34.00 -19.14
CA LEU A 552 -4.90 -34.93 -20.21
C LEU A 552 -4.49 -34.47 -21.63
N GLY A 553 -3.91 -33.27 -21.75
CA GLY A 553 -3.36 -32.75 -23.02
C GLY A 553 -4.42 -32.43 -24.08
N GLU A 554 -3.99 -32.16 -25.31
CA GLU A 554 -4.88 -31.77 -26.41
C GLU A 554 -5.75 -32.92 -26.95
N THR A 555 -5.41 -34.17 -26.65
CA THR A 555 -6.08 -35.39 -27.15
C THR A 555 -7.47 -35.66 -26.58
N VAL A 556 -7.91 -34.94 -25.54
CA VAL A 556 -9.21 -35.10 -24.89
C VAL A 556 -10.00 -33.77 -24.89
N SER A 557 -11.12 -33.67 -25.59
CA SER A 557 -11.92 -32.43 -25.66
C SER A 557 -12.63 -32.10 -24.33
N TYR A 558 -12.99 -30.82 -24.13
CA TYR A 558 -13.80 -30.41 -22.98
C TYR A 558 -15.22 -31.02 -23.00
N ALA A 559 -15.75 -31.42 -24.16
CA ALA A 559 -17.01 -32.15 -24.24
C ALA A 559 -16.86 -33.57 -23.66
N GLU A 560 -15.79 -34.29 -24.05
CA GLU A 560 -15.47 -35.62 -23.53
C GLU A 560 -15.30 -35.61 -21.99
N LEU A 561 -14.63 -34.59 -21.44
CA LEU A 561 -14.51 -34.40 -19.98
C LEU A 561 -15.87 -34.21 -19.29
N ARG A 562 -16.78 -33.44 -19.91
CA ARG A 562 -18.13 -33.20 -19.37
C ARG A 562 -18.99 -34.46 -19.37
N HIS A 563 -18.91 -35.27 -20.43
CA HIS A 563 -19.63 -36.54 -20.52
C HIS A 563 -19.19 -37.55 -19.46
N VAL A 564 -17.87 -37.72 -19.29
CA VAL A 564 -17.33 -38.64 -18.27
C VAL A 564 -17.66 -38.14 -16.86
N LYS A 565 -17.55 -36.83 -16.60
CA LYS A 565 -17.97 -36.23 -15.31
C LYS A 565 -19.46 -36.45 -15.05
N ALA A 566 -20.32 -36.27 -16.06
CA ALA A 566 -21.75 -36.55 -15.96
C ALA A 566 -22.04 -38.03 -15.67
N SER A 567 -21.30 -38.95 -16.29
CA SER A 567 -21.40 -40.39 -16.04
C SER A 567 -21.00 -40.78 -14.62
N LEU A 568 -19.90 -40.22 -14.09
CA LEU A 568 -19.46 -40.45 -12.71
C LEU A 568 -20.49 -39.93 -11.69
N LEU A 569 -21.10 -38.77 -11.95
CA LEU A 569 -22.16 -38.21 -11.11
C LEU A 569 -23.46 -39.05 -11.18
N ALA A 570 -23.75 -39.67 -12.33
CA ALA A 570 -24.89 -40.58 -12.47
C ALA A 570 -24.66 -41.91 -11.73
N LYS A 571 -23.42 -42.45 -11.73
CA LYS A 571 -23.05 -43.67 -10.97
C LYS A 571 -23.10 -43.47 -9.45
N ASN A 572 -22.82 -42.27 -8.94
CA ASN A 572 -22.88 -41.96 -7.51
C ASN A 572 -24.29 -41.69 -6.97
N ASN A 573 -25.29 -41.55 -7.86
CA ASN A 573 -26.70 -41.26 -7.52
C ASN A 573 -27.62 -42.48 -7.73
N LYS A 574 -27.07 -43.66 -8.02
CA LYS A 574 -27.74 -44.97 -7.97
C LYS A 574 -27.16 -45.77 -6.81
#